data_AF-A0A971UKY1-F1
#
_entry.id   AF-A0A971UKY1-F1
#
_cell.length_a   1.000
_cell.length_b   1.000
_cell.length_c   1.000
_cell.angle_alpha   90.00
_cell.angle_beta   90.00
_cell.angle_gamma   90.00
#
_symmetry.space_group_name_H-M   'P 1'
#
loop_
_entity.id
_entity.type
_entity.pdbx_description
1 polymer ?
#
loop_
_entity_poly.entity_id
_entity_poly.type
_entity_poly.pdbx_seq_one_letter_code
_entity_poly.pdbx_strand_id
1 'polypeptide(L)'
;MATYDADGEKRLTELLRRNPRYPREVYEFVSEALAHTARLFDREGHVTGAELCEGARAWALEQFGFMARRVLESWNVRSTSDFGRIVFAMIDAELLRKTETDSIEDFSDVYDFREAFDEAFRIDLKPQR
;
A
#
# COMPACT_ATOMS: atom_id res chain seq x y z
N MET A 1 3.82 -11.06 -7.38
CA MET A 1 4.11 -10.23 -8.57
C MET A 1 2.80 -9.92 -9.24
N ALA A 2 2.30 -8.69 -9.06
CA ALA A 2 1.18 -8.16 -9.81
C ALA A 2 1.45 -8.32 -11.32
N THR A 3 0.75 -9.26 -11.96
CA THR A 3 0.84 -9.48 -13.41
C THR A 3 -0.03 -8.44 -14.09
N TYR A 4 0.56 -7.31 -14.48
CA TYR A 4 -0.07 -6.39 -15.40
C TYR A 4 -0.15 -7.03 -16.79
N ASP A 5 -1.22 -6.76 -17.52
CA ASP A 5 -1.27 -7.08 -18.96
C ASP A 5 -0.32 -6.16 -19.74
N ALA A 6 -0.16 -6.41 -21.05
CA ALA A 6 0.78 -5.68 -21.88
C ALA A 6 0.53 -4.16 -21.93
N ASP A 7 -0.71 -3.72 -21.71
CA ASP A 7 -1.06 -2.29 -21.72
C ASP A 7 -0.92 -1.67 -20.32
N GLY A 8 -1.20 -2.42 -19.26
CA GLY A 8 -0.86 -2.08 -17.88
C GLY A 8 0.63 -1.89 -17.68
N GLU A 9 1.46 -2.75 -18.28
CA GLU A 9 2.92 -2.61 -18.25
C GLU A 9 3.42 -1.32 -18.90
N LYS A 10 2.82 -0.91 -20.03
CA LYS A 10 3.14 0.37 -20.68
C LYS A 10 2.75 1.55 -19.81
N ARG A 11 1.55 1.51 -19.20
CA ARG A 11 1.05 2.56 -18.28
C ARG A 11 1.94 2.68 -17.06
N LEU A 12 2.33 1.57 -16.44
CA LEU A 12 3.26 1.55 -15.30
C LEU A 12 4.63 2.10 -15.69
N THR A 13 5.15 1.74 -16.85
CA THR A 13 6.43 2.26 -17.34
C THR A 13 6.39 3.78 -17.51
N GLU A 14 5.30 4.32 -18.06
CA GLU A 14 5.12 5.76 -18.22
C GLU A 14 4.92 6.46 -16.86
N LEU A 15 4.18 5.84 -15.94
CA LEU A 15 4.00 6.33 -14.58
C LEU A 15 5.35 6.46 -13.85
N LEU A 16 6.21 5.46 -13.95
CA LEU A 16 7.55 5.48 -13.33
C LEU A 16 8.43 6.61 -13.88
N ARG A 17 8.28 6.96 -15.16
CA ARG A 17 8.99 8.11 -15.75
C ARG A 17 8.47 9.44 -15.21
N ARG A 18 7.16 9.56 -14.99
CA ARG A 18 6.51 10.79 -14.50
C ARG A 18 6.68 10.97 -12.99
N ASN A 19 6.81 9.88 -12.24
CA ASN A 19 6.85 9.89 -10.79
C ASN A 19 8.05 9.09 -10.24
N PRO A 20 9.29 9.62 -10.39
CA PRO A 20 10.51 8.93 -9.98
C PRO A 20 10.69 8.83 -8.46
N ARG A 21 9.76 9.38 -7.67
CA ARG A 21 9.83 9.40 -6.20
C ARG A 21 9.67 8.01 -5.60
N TYR A 22 8.81 7.19 -6.20
CA TYR A 22 8.50 5.84 -5.73
C TYR A 22 9.03 4.82 -6.75
N PRO A 23 9.75 3.79 -6.29
CA PRO A 23 10.24 2.75 -7.19
C PRO A 23 9.11 1.78 -7.59
N ARG A 24 9.36 0.91 -8.56
CA ARG A 24 8.34 -0.01 -9.13
C ARG A 24 7.69 -0.88 -8.07
N GLU A 25 8.50 -1.35 -7.13
CA GLU A 25 8.15 -2.23 -6.03
C GLU A 25 6.99 -1.67 -5.20
N VAL A 26 6.87 -0.35 -5.08
CA VAL A 26 5.78 0.30 -4.35
C VAL A 26 4.45 0.15 -5.06
N TYR A 27 4.44 0.32 -6.38
CA TYR A 27 3.22 0.18 -7.17
C TYR A 27 2.75 -1.28 -7.20
N GLU A 28 3.67 -2.23 -7.27
CA GLU A 28 3.37 -3.66 -7.12
C GLU A 28 2.82 -3.98 -5.73
N PHE A 29 3.49 -3.46 -4.68
CA PHE A 29 3.06 -3.63 -3.30
C PHE A 29 1.64 -3.10 -3.07
N VAL A 30 1.32 -1.89 -3.58
CA VAL A 30 -0.02 -1.31 -3.44
C VAL A 30 -1.08 -2.12 -4.19
N SER A 31 -0.78 -2.63 -5.39
CA SER A 31 -1.69 -3.55 -6.09
C SER A 31 -1.97 -4.82 -5.30
N GLU A 32 -0.94 -5.42 -4.72
CA GLU A 32 -1.07 -6.63 -3.90
C GLU A 32 -1.82 -6.35 -2.60
N ALA A 33 -1.53 -5.22 -1.95
CA ALA A 33 -2.26 -4.75 -0.77
C ALA A 33 -3.74 -4.50 -1.08
N LEU A 34 -4.08 -3.87 -2.20
CA LEU A 34 -5.46 -3.70 -2.65
C LEU A 34 -6.17 -5.04 -2.82
N ALA A 35 -5.53 -5.99 -3.53
CA ALA A 35 -6.08 -7.32 -3.74
C ALA A 35 -6.22 -8.12 -2.43
N HIS A 36 -5.30 -7.95 -1.49
CA HIS A 36 -5.38 -8.51 -0.15
C HIS A 36 -6.56 -7.91 0.62
N THR A 37 -6.69 -6.58 0.62
CA THR A 37 -7.76 -5.84 1.31
C THR A 37 -9.13 -6.21 0.78
N ALA A 38 -9.32 -6.24 -0.55
CA ALA A 38 -10.58 -6.62 -1.17
C ALA A 38 -11.03 -8.03 -0.78
N ARG A 39 -10.07 -8.98 -0.67
CA ARG A 39 -10.35 -10.35 -0.21
C ARG A 39 -10.75 -10.41 1.26
N LEU A 40 -10.16 -9.60 2.13
CA LEU A 40 -10.50 -9.57 3.55
C LEU A 40 -11.94 -9.14 3.81
N PHE A 41 -12.47 -8.25 2.99
CA PHE A 41 -13.80 -7.70 3.18
C PHE A 41 -14.90 -8.41 2.38
N ASP A 42 -14.58 -9.52 1.71
CA ASP A 42 -15.50 -10.37 0.93
C ASP A 42 -16.50 -9.57 0.06
N ARG A 43 -16.05 -8.42 -0.45
CA ARG A 43 -16.87 -7.51 -1.26
C ARG A 43 -16.23 -7.35 -2.63
N GLU A 44 -17.01 -7.55 -3.68
CA GLU A 44 -16.71 -7.09 -5.03
C GLU A 44 -16.97 -5.58 -5.12
N GLY A 45 -16.34 -4.81 -4.24
CA GLY A 45 -16.72 -3.43 -3.98
C GLY A 45 -15.54 -2.50 -3.79
N HIS A 46 -15.88 -1.23 -3.66
CA HIS A 46 -14.93 -0.16 -3.42
C HIS A 46 -14.17 -0.34 -2.10
N VAL A 47 -12.86 -0.14 -2.13
CA VAL A 47 -11.98 -0.10 -0.95
C VAL A 47 -11.68 1.36 -0.65
N THR A 48 -12.08 1.81 0.54
CA THR A 48 -11.81 3.19 0.96
C THR A 48 -10.31 3.42 1.23
N GLY A 49 -9.86 4.67 1.21
CA GLY A 49 -8.46 4.99 1.49
C GLY A 49 -7.97 4.49 2.86
N ALA A 50 -8.80 4.61 3.89
CA ALA A 50 -8.50 4.11 5.23
C ALA A 50 -8.37 2.57 5.27
N GLU A 51 -9.27 1.86 4.60
CA GLU A 51 -9.22 0.39 4.52
C GLU A 51 -8.01 -0.10 3.76
N LEU A 52 -7.64 0.59 2.68
CA LEU A 52 -6.39 0.30 1.97
C LEU A 52 -5.18 0.56 2.86
N CYS A 53 -5.16 1.64 3.65
CA CYS A 53 -4.05 1.90 4.57
C CYS A 53 -3.88 0.75 5.58
N GLU A 54 -4.96 0.28 6.18
CA GLU A 54 -4.92 -0.85 7.13
C GLU A 54 -4.58 -2.17 6.45
N GLY A 55 -5.13 -2.42 5.27
CA GLY A 55 -4.80 -3.61 4.49
C GLY A 55 -3.36 -3.62 3.99
N ALA A 56 -2.82 -2.47 3.62
CA ALA A 56 -1.41 -2.28 3.30
C ALA A 56 -0.51 -2.49 4.52
N ARG A 57 -0.93 -2.02 5.70
CA ARG A 57 -0.21 -2.30 6.95
C ARG A 57 -0.15 -3.79 7.23
N ALA A 58 -1.29 -4.48 7.20
CA ALA A 58 -1.38 -5.92 7.41
C ALA A 58 -0.53 -6.68 6.39
N TRP A 59 -0.61 -6.30 5.11
CA TRP A 59 0.19 -6.89 4.04
C TRP A 59 1.69 -6.67 4.23
N ALA A 60 2.13 -5.47 4.59
CA ALA A 60 3.54 -5.19 4.86
C ALA A 60 4.07 -6.01 6.04
N LEU A 61 3.27 -6.17 7.11
CA LEU A 61 3.64 -7.00 8.26
C LEU A 61 3.70 -8.48 7.89
N GLU A 62 2.79 -8.97 7.05
CA GLU A 62 2.80 -10.35 6.58
C GLU A 62 4.02 -10.65 5.69
N GLN A 63 4.37 -9.74 4.78
CA GLN A 63 5.47 -9.94 3.83
C GLN A 63 6.86 -9.70 4.44
N PHE A 64 6.99 -8.68 5.30
CA PHE A 64 8.30 -8.20 5.76
C PHE A 64 8.50 -8.28 7.28
N GLY A 65 7.45 -8.61 8.03
CA GLY A 65 7.50 -8.68 9.48
C GLY A 65 8.02 -7.40 10.13
N PHE A 66 8.96 -7.52 11.06
CA PHE A 66 9.64 -6.39 11.73
C PHE A 66 10.35 -5.42 10.75
N MET A 67 10.66 -5.88 9.54
CA MET A 67 11.33 -5.04 8.54
C MET A 67 10.36 -4.18 7.74
N ALA A 68 9.04 -4.34 7.92
CA ALA A 68 8.00 -3.64 7.17
C ALA A 68 8.26 -2.13 7.06
N ARG A 69 8.48 -1.44 8.20
CA ARG A 69 8.77 -0.01 8.19
C ARG A 69 10.04 0.33 7.42
N ARG A 70 11.12 -0.44 7.61
CA ARG A 70 12.40 -0.20 6.95
C ARG A 70 12.32 -0.38 5.45
N VAL A 71 11.58 -1.39 4.99
CA VAL A 71 11.34 -1.66 3.57
C VAL A 71 10.53 -0.51 2.95
N LEU A 72 9.41 -0.11 3.57
CA LEU A 72 8.61 1.02 3.12
C LEU A 72 9.41 2.33 3.09
N GLU A 73 10.21 2.61 4.13
CA GLU A 73 11.09 3.77 4.20
C GLU A 73 12.13 3.78 3.08
N SER A 74 12.69 2.61 2.73
CA SER A 74 13.67 2.46 1.64
C SER A 74 13.06 2.78 0.27
N TRP A 75 11.74 2.65 0.16
CA TRP A 75 10.97 3.01 -1.03
C TRP A 75 10.37 4.43 -0.96
N ASN A 76 10.81 5.27 -0.02
CA ASN A 76 10.31 6.61 0.23
C ASN A 76 8.84 6.68 0.69
N VAL A 77 8.27 5.58 1.19
CA VAL A 77 6.93 5.54 1.80
C VAL A 77 7.09 5.71 3.30
N ARG A 78 6.64 6.86 3.84
CA ARG A 78 6.87 7.23 5.26
C ARG A 78 5.60 7.53 6.03
N SER A 79 4.47 7.62 5.34
CA SER A 79 3.18 8.01 5.92
C SER A 79 2.04 7.40 5.11
N THR A 80 0.86 7.34 5.71
CA THR A 80 -0.36 6.89 5.02
C THR A 80 -0.70 7.80 3.83
N SER A 81 -0.38 9.10 3.92
CA SER A 81 -0.52 10.04 2.80
C SER A 81 0.33 9.67 1.58
N ASP A 82 1.46 8.97 1.77
CA ASP A 82 2.25 8.47 0.63
C ASP A 82 1.47 7.39 -0.14
N PHE A 83 0.73 6.50 0.55
CA PHE A 83 -0.17 5.54 -0.11
C PHE A 83 -1.22 6.25 -0.96
N GLY A 84 -1.82 7.33 -0.43
CA GLY A 84 -2.76 8.15 -1.21
C GLY A 84 -2.13 8.70 -2.48
N ARG A 85 -0.93 9.27 -2.41
CA ARG A 85 -0.20 9.76 -3.60
C ARG A 85 0.06 8.66 -4.61
N ILE A 86 0.44 7.46 -4.16
CA ILE A 86 0.70 6.32 -5.04
C ILE A 86 -0.59 5.87 -5.74
N VAL A 87 -1.67 5.70 -4.99
CA VAL A 87 -2.99 5.27 -5.50
C VAL A 87 -3.53 6.28 -6.51
N PHE A 88 -3.49 7.58 -6.20
CA PHE A 88 -3.92 8.62 -7.13
C PHE A 88 -3.05 8.68 -8.38
N ALA A 89 -1.74 8.47 -8.25
CA ALA A 89 -0.87 8.39 -9.43
C ALA A 89 -1.18 7.16 -10.31
N MET A 90 -1.60 6.04 -9.71
CA MET A 90 -2.09 4.86 -10.45
C MET A 90 -3.45 5.10 -11.10
N ILE A 91 -4.35 5.86 -10.47
CA ILE A 91 -5.63 6.29 -11.05
C ILE A 91 -5.39 7.19 -12.26
N ASP A 92 -4.50 8.17 -12.15
CA ASP A 92 -4.12 9.08 -13.25
C ASP A 92 -3.47 8.34 -14.43
N ALA A 93 -2.79 7.22 -14.15
CA ALA A 93 -2.23 6.32 -15.16
C ALA A 93 -3.24 5.30 -15.71
N GLU A 94 -4.53 5.37 -15.30
CA GLU A 94 -5.59 4.41 -15.65
C GLU A 94 -5.30 2.96 -15.26
N LEU A 95 -4.43 2.74 -14.25
CA LEU A 95 -4.15 1.42 -13.68
C LEU A 95 -5.18 1.02 -12.62
N LEU A 96 -5.79 2.01 -11.97
CA LEU A 96 -6.85 1.85 -10.99
C LEU A 96 -8.06 2.71 -11.37
N ARG A 97 -9.23 2.35 -10.84
CA ARG A 97 -10.45 3.16 -10.94
C ARG A 97 -10.73 3.81 -9.59
N LYS A 98 -11.09 5.09 -9.62
CA LYS A 98 -11.63 5.81 -8.46
C LYS A 98 -13.14 5.77 -8.43
N THR A 99 -13.71 6.02 -7.26
CA THR A 99 -15.11 6.40 -7.09
C THR A 99 -15.23 7.92 -6.92
N GLU A 100 -16.44 8.46 -7.02
CA GLU A 100 -16.71 9.90 -6.84
C GLU A 100 -16.47 10.38 -5.41
N THR A 101 -16.48 9.45 -4.45
CA THR A 101 -16.28 9.72 -3.02
C THR A 101 -14.83 9.65 -2.58
N ASP A 102 -13.91 9.15 -3.42
CA ASP A 102 -12.51 9.02 -3.05
C ASP A 102 -11.79 10.35 -3.04
N SER A 103 -11.16 10.64 -1.90
CA SER A 103 -10.33 11.80 -1.70
C SER A 103 -8.93 11.38 -1.28
N ILE A 104 -7.91 12.15 -1.68
CA ILE A 104 -6.54 11.90 -1.23
C ILE A 104 -6.40 12.10 0.29
N GLU A 105 -7.29 12.92 0.86
CA GLU A 105 -7.46 13.19 2.27
C GLU A 105 -7.85 11.93 3.06
N ASP A 106 -8.49 10.94 2.43
CA ASP A 106 -8.87 9.66 3.08
C ASP A 106 -7.64 8.83 3.52
N PHE A 107 -6.47 9.21 3.03
CA PHE A 107 -5.18 8.59 3.36
C PHE A 107 -4.40 9.40 4.40
N SER A 108 -4.88 10.57 4.82
CA SER A 108 -4.14 11.45 5.72
C SER A 108 -4.32 11.02 7.17
N ASP A 109 -3.20 10.89 7.89
CA ASP A 109 -3.14 10.59 9.32
C ASP A 109 -3.99 9.39 9.77
N VAL A 110 -4.10 8.34 8.94
CA VAL A 110 -4.85 7.12 9.30
C VAL A 110 -4.18 6.38 10.44
N TYR A 111 -2.84 6.29 10.42
CA TYR A 111 -2.02 5.80 11.53
C TYR A 111 -0.58 6.32 11.45
N ASP A 112 0.12 6.33 12.58
CA ASP A 112 1.58 6.56 12.61
C ASP A 112 2.33 5.26 12.26
N PHE A 113 3.32 5.37 11.36
CA PHE A 113 4.09 4.21 10.90
C PHE A 113 4.92 3.55 12.01
N ARG A 114 5.46 4.32 12.97
CA ARG A 114 6.25 3.73 14.06
C ARG A 114 5.33 2.92 14.96
N GLU A 115 4.20 3.48 15.36
CA GLU A 115 3.21 2.76 16.17
C GLU A 115 2.69 1.52 15.41
N ALA A 116 2.33 1.68 14.14
CA ALA A 116 1.74 0.63 13.33
C ALA A 116 2.66 -0.56 13.06
N PHE A 117 3.97 -0.33 12.90
CA PHE A 117 4.93 -1.36 12.49
C PHE A 117 5.92 -1.78 13.60
N ASP A 118 6.35 -0.87 14.47
CA ASP A 118 7.34 -1.19 15.51
C ASP A 118 6.66 -1.80 16.76
N GLU A 119 5.44 -1.36 17.12
CA GLU A 119 4.72 -1.89 18.30
C GLU A 119 3.91 -3.16 18.02
N ALA A 120 3.51 -3.39 16.77
CA ALA A 120 2.78 -4.58 16.35
C ALA A 120 3.58 -5.88 16.60
N PHE A 121 4.89 -5.75 16.79
CA PHE A 121 5.82 -6.86 16.94
C PHE A 121 6.42 -6.95 18.34
N ARG A 122 5.60 -6.81 19.38
CA ARG A 122 5.97 -7.32 20.72
C ARG A 122 6.15 -8.83 20.63
N ILE A 123 7.40 -9.27 20.63
CA ILE A 123 7.73 -10.68 20.83
C ILE A 123 7.22 -11.06 22.23
N ASP A 124 6.14 -11.84 22.27
CA ASP A 124 5.75 -12.55 23.47
C ASP A 124 6.78 -13.67 23.68
N LEU A 125 7.91 -13.32 24.31
CA LEU A 125 8.88 -14.29 24.79
C LEU A 125 8.19 -15.06 25.91
N LYS A 126 7.40 -16.09 25.56
CA LYS A 126 6.95 -17.07 26.55
C LYS A 126 8.22 -17.63 27.19
N PRO A 127 8.39 -17.48 28.51
CA PRO A 127 9.56 -18.03 29.18
C PRO A 127 9.55 -19.53 28.96
N GLN A 128 10.58 -20.05 28.29
CA GLN A 128 10.80 -21.49 28.25
C GLN A 128 11.16 -21.91 29.67
N ARG A 129 10.21 -22.60 30.31
CA ARG A 129 10.37 -23.22 31.62
C ARG A 129 10.95 -24.61 31.48
#